data_AF-A8P310-F1
#
_entry.id   AF-A8P310-F1
#
_cell.length_a   1.000
_cell.length_b   1.000
_cell.length_c   1.000
_cell.angle_alpha   90.00
_cell.angle_beta   90.00
_cell.angle_gamma   90.00
#
_symmetry.space_group_name_H-M   'P 1'
#
loop_
_entity.id
_entity.type
_entity.pdbx_description
1 polymer ?
#
loop_
_entity_poly.entity_id
_entity_poly.type
_entity_poly.pdbx_seq_one_letter_code
_entity_poly.pdbx_strand_id
1 'polypeptide(L)'
;MEERFPPAITKDFMARYGHLPKELLPWRMNPKDPQTAKEWRIALTKLLPSPNIPHGLRLRPGHQFQPPRFNFGWAVDDLTIRDIAYRCGFPRFFNDSSQSPNSESTPVLYWQAASKLLQGVLSEKFPDVLKEVPGPIRIEKVIGPKGDDRTMCIVLADSLRTGNRKPKQEHIDTLREFFGIGTKEEGKYEPYGGPEPMWWLDSFYRTWKWCYSWEYEAENDLRDWRTLMPGGRHRR
;
A
#
# COMPACT_ATOMS: atom_id res chain seq x y z
N MET A 1 -1.66 -4.77 34.41
CA MET A 1 -1.39 -3.33 34.17
C MET A 1 -2.16 -2.94 32.92
N GLU A 2 -3.17 -2.08 33.04
CA GLU A 2 -3.87 -1.53 31.88
C GLU A 2 -2.95 -0.52 31.19
N GLU A 3 -2.36 -0.88 30.06
CA GLU A 3 -1.72 0.08 29.15
C GLU A 3 -2.79 1.08 28.70
N ARG A 4 -2.83 2.25 29.35
CA ARG A 4 -3.69 3.38 28.99
C ARG A 4 -2.83 4.45 28.32
N PHE A 5 -3.30 4.97 27.19
CA PHE A 5 -2.61 6.03 26.45
C PHE A 5 -2.79 7.40 27.12
N PRO A 6 -1.77 8.27 27.09
CA PRO A 6 -1.91 9.66 27.51
C PRO A 6 -3.02 10.36 26.68
N PRO A 7 -3.97 11.06 27.31
CA PRO A 7 -5.10 11.70 26.61
C PRO A 7 -4.71 12.66 25.48
N ALA A 8 -3.57 13.35 25.61
CA ALA A 8 -3.03 14.24 24.59
C ALA A 8 -2.64 13.51 23.30
N ILE A 9 -2.02 12.33 23.44
CA ILE A 9 -1.63 11.48 22.30
C ILE A 9 -2.86 10.97 21.55
N THR A 10 -3.91 10.58 22.29
CA THR A 10 -5.17 10.13 21.69
C THR A 10 -5.86 11.25 20.90
N LYS A 11 -5.83 12.49 21.39
CA LYS A 11 -6.44 13.65 20.71
C LYS A 11 -5.76 13.95 19.38
N ASP A 12 -4.43 14.06 19.37
CA ASP A 12 -3.66 14.36 18.15
C ASP A 12 -3.75 13.21 17.13
N PHE A 13 -3.75 11.97 17.62
CA PHE A 13 -3.99 10.79 16.80
C PHE A 13 -5.36 10.85 16.12
N MET A 14 -6.43 11.11 16.89
CA MET A 14 -7.79 11.14 16.34
C MET A 14 -8.00 12.33 15.39
N ALA A 15 -7.32 13.46 15.61
CA ALA A 15 -7.32 14.56 14.67
C ALA A 15 -6.72 14.17 13.30
N ARG A 16 -5.66 13.34 13.30
CA ARG A 16 -4.98 12.91 12.07
C ARG A 16 -5.63 11.69 11.40
N TYR A 17 -6.07 10.71 12.18
CA TYR A 17 -6.48 9.38 11.69
C TYR A 17 -7.90 9.00 12.08
N GLY A 18 -8.66 9.86 12.76
CA GLY A 18 -10.04 9.58 13.16
C GLY A 18 -11.02 9.43 11.99
N HIS A 19 -10.60 9.80 10.78
CA HIS A 19 -11.35 9.57 9.54
C HIS A 19 -11.22 8.14 9.01
N LEU A 20 -10.29 7.33 9.53
CA LEU A 20 -10.16 5.93 9.17
C LEU A 20 -11.35 5.12 9.71
N PRO A 21 -11.79 4.04 9.02
CA PRO A 21 -12.70 3.07 9.60
C PRO A 21 -12.23 2.61 10.98
N LYS A 22 -13.17 2.39 11.90
CA LYS A 22 -12.90 2.06 13.31
C LYS A 22 -11.95 0.86 13.45
N GLU A 23 -12.09 -0.10 12.55
CA GLU A 23 -11.32 -1.34 12.49
C GLU A 23 -9.83 -1.10 12.17
N LEU A 24 -9.50 -0.01 11.47
CA LEU A 24 -8.12 0.37 11.14
C LEU A 24 -7.43 1.15 12.27
N LEU A 25 -8.19 1.57 13.29
CA LEU A 25 -7.62 2.23 14.46
C LEU A 25 -6.92 1.20 15.38
N PRO A 26 -5.88 1.61 16.13
CA PRO A 26 -5.22 0.75 17.10
C PRO A 26 -6.22 0.15 18.11
N TRP A 27 -6.03 -1.13 18.42
CA TRP A 27 -6.83 -1.80 19.45
C TRP A 27 -6.65 -1.07 20.78
N ARG A 28 -7.78 -0.72 21.44
CA ARG A 28 -7.87 0.08 22.68
C ARG A 28 -7.58 1.59 22.57
N MET A 29 -7.77 2.19 21.40
CA MET A 29 -7.82 3.66 21.29
C MET A 29 -8.90 4.31 22.16
N ASN A 30 -10.06 3.65 22.27
CA ASN A 30 -11.12 4.05 23.19
C ASN A 30 -11.17 3.06 24.37
N PRO A 31 -10.80 3.48 25.59
CA PRO A 31 -10.83 2.60 26.76
C PRO A 31 -12.24 2.17 27.19
N LYS A 32 -13.28 2.78 26.63
CA LYS A 32 -14.69 2.41 26.85
C LYS A 32 -15.21 1.39 25.83
N ASP A 33 -14.40 1.01 24.84
CA ASP A 33 -14.81 0.06 23.81
C ASP A 33 -14.82 -1.37 24.37
N PRO A 34 -15.97 -2.06 24.41
CA PRO A 34 -16.05 -3.44 24.91
C PRO A 34 -15.42 -4.45 23.95
N GLN A 35 -15.03 -4.04 22.74
CA GLN A 35 -14.52 -4.93 21.71
C GLN A 35 -13.26 -5.69 22.15
N THR A 36 -13.34 -7.02 22.13
CA THR A 36 -12.19 -7.89 22.40
C THR A 36 -11.17 -7.84 21.27
N ALA A 37 -9.90 -8.18 21.55
CA ALA A 37 -8.87 -8.28 20.52
C ALA A 37 -9.25 -9.23 19.37
N LYS A 38 -9.98 -10.30 19.68
CA LYS A 38 -10.43 -11.30 18.71
C LYS A 38 -11.50 -10.71 17.79
N GLU A 39 -12.49 -10.01 18.33
CA GLU A 39 -13.53 -9.35 17.54
C GLU A 39 -12.98 -8.21 16.70
N TRP A 40 -12.05 -7.42 17.25
CA TRP A 40 -11.34 -6.37 16.53
C TRP A 40 -10.58 -6.95 15.33
N ARG A 41 -9.86 -8.07 15.50
CA ARG A 41 -9.22 -8.78 14.39
C ARG A 41 -10.23 -9.25 13.37
N ILE A 42 -11.30 -9.94 13.77
CA ILE A 42 -12.32 -10.44 12.84
C ILE A 42 -12.94 -9.28 12.03
N ALA A 43 -13.24 -8.15 12.66
CA ALA A 43 -13.78 -6.98 11.98
C ALA A 43 -12.79 -6.40 10.95
N LEU A 44 -11.52 -6.31 11.33
CA LEU A 44 -10.45 -5.90 10.41
C LEU A 44 -10.28 -6.90 9.25
N THR A 45 -10.47 -8.21 9.48
CA THR A 45 -10.36 -9.23 8.42
C THR A 45 -11.50 -9.13 7.42
N LYS A 46 -12.68 -8.66 7.84
CA LYS A 46 -13.80 -8.43 6.94
C LYS A 46 -13.57 -7.26 5.99
N LEU A 47 -12.73 -6.30 6.37
CA LEU A 47 -12.39 -5.13 5.56
C LEU A 47 -11.17 -5.34 4.67
N LEU A 48 -10.33 -6.32 4.99
CA LEU A 48 -9.10 -6.61 4.25
C LEU A 48 -9.25 -7.93 3.48
N PRO A 49 -8.80 -7.99 2.21
CA PRO A 49 -8.93 -9.18 1.37
C PRO A 49 -8.06 -10.36 1.80
N SER A 50 -7.36 -10.29 2.94
CA SER A 50 -6.46 -11.33 3.42
C SER A 50 -6.54 -11.53 4.94
N PRO A 51 -6.49 -12.79 5.44
CA PRO A 51 -6.59 -13.12 6.86
C PRO A 51 -5.35 -12.78 7.71
N ASN A 52 -4.26 -12.28 7.12
CA ASN A 52 -3.03 -11.99 7.87
C ASN A 52 -3.01 -10.59 8.49
N ILE A 53 -3.81 -10.43 9.55
CA ILE A 53 -3.72 -9.28 10.44
C ILE A 53 -2.49 -9.45 11.34
N PRO A 54 -1.56 -8.49 11.37
CA PRO A 54 -0.42 -8.58 12.27
C PRO A 54 -0.87 -8.72 13.72
N HIS A 55 -0.08 -9.45 14.51
CA HIS A 55 -0.33 -9.63 15.95
C HIS A 55 -0.27 -8.30 16.70
N GLY A 56 -1.42 -7.60 16.75
CA GLY A 56 -1.63 -6.37 17.52
C GLY A 56 -1.13 -5.12 16.80
N LEU A 57 -2.06 -4.25 16.46
CA LEU A 57 -1.78 -2.83 16.26
C LEU A 57 -1.55 -2.20 17.66
N ARG A 58 -0.34 -2.36 18.23
CA ARG A 58 0.00 -1.85 19.57
C ARG A 58 0.84 -0.57 19.48
N LEU A 59 0.41 0.45 20.21
CA LEU A 59 1.15 1.67 20.45
C LEU A 59 2.08 1.47 21.67
N ARG A 60 3.35 1.90 21.58
CA ARG A 60 4.38 1.97 22.62
C ARG A 60 4.57 3.44 23.06
N PRO A 61 5.10 3.73 24.25
CA PRO A 61 5.31 5.11 24.70
C PRO A 61 6.45 5.83 23.95
N GLY A 62 6.23 7.10 23.57
CA GLY A 62 7.31 8.09 23.40
C GLY A 62 7.60 8.72 22.02
N HIS A 63 6.97 8.34 20.89
CA HIS A 63 7.39 8.81 19.55
C HIS A 63 6.24 8.90 18.52
N GLN A 64 6.51 9.47 17.33
CA GLN A 64 5.53 9.69 16.24
C GLN A 64 5.01 8.37 15.65
N PHE A 65 3.72 8.35 15.32
CA PHE A 65 2.98 7.14 14.91
C PHE A 65 2.94 7.00 13.39
N GLN A 66 3.44 5.90 12.84
CA GLN A 66 3.17 5.52 11.45
C GLN A 66 2.12 4.41 11.40
N PRO A 67 0.91 4.68 10.88
CA PRO A 67 -0.12 3.66 10.70
C PRO A 67 0.33 2.59 9.71
N PRO A 68 -0.27 1.38 9.77
CA PRO A 68 -0.23 0.48 8.64
C PRO A 68 -0.64 1.20 7.35
N ARG A 69 0.08 0.92 6.27
CA ARG A 69 -0.23 1.46 4.96
C ARG A 69 -1.20 0.55 4.24
N PHE A 70 -2.25 1.15 3.71
CA PHE A 70 -3.21 0.49 2.84
C PHE A 70 -3.05 1.07 1.45
N ASN A 71 -2.96 0.20 0.45
CA ASN A 71 -2.86 0.56 -0.95
C ASN A 71 -4.21 0.22 -1.61
N PHE A 72 -4.86 1.21 -2.23
CA PHE A 72 -6.07 1.01 -3.01
C PHE A 72 -5.71 0.69 -4.45
N GLY A 73 -6.16 -0.45 -4.97
CA GLY A 73 -5.81 -0.88 -6.31
C GLY A 73 -6.14 -2.33 -6.61
N TRP A 74 -5.47 -2.87 -7.62
CA TRP A 74 -5.66 -4.25 -8.09
C TRP A 74 -4.45 -5.09 -7.73
N ALA A 75 -4.64 -6.11 -6.90
CA ALA A 75 -3.62 -7.11 -6.62
C ALA A 75 -3.74 -8.25 -7.63
N VAL A 76 -2.61 -8.71 -8.17
CA VAL A 76 -2.52 -9.70 -9.24
C VAL A 76 -1.31 -10.60 -9.02
N ASP A 77 -1.34 -11.81 -9.59
CA ASP A 77 -0.17 -12.68 -9.60
C ASP A 77 0.97 -12.13 -10.48
N ASP A 78 2.16 -12.71 -10.31
CA ASP A 78 3.38 -12.27 -11.00
C ASP A 78 3.33 -12.45 -12.52
N LEU A 79 2.59 -13.44 -13.04
CA LEU A 79 2.42 -13.62 -14.48
C LEU A 79 1.49 -12.55 -15.04
N THR A 80 0.37 -12.31 -14.36
CA THR A 80 -0.59 -11.28 -14.74
C THR A 80 0.04 -9.88 -14.75
N ILE A 81 0.78 -9.48 -13.69
CA ILE A 81 1.42 -8.15 -13.68
C ILE A 81 2.48 -8.01 -14.78
N ARG A 82 3.18 -9.11 -15.10
CA ARG A 82 4.17 -9.14 -16.18
C ARG A 82 3.50 -8.89 -17.53
N ASP A 83 2.39 -9.56 -17.79
CA ASP A 83 1.67 -9.43 -19.06
C ASP A 83 1.07 -8.03 -19.20
N ILE A 84 0.51 -7.46 -18.12
CA ILE A 84 0.06 -6.06 -18.08
C ILE A 84 1.25 -5.12 -18.37
N ALA A 85 2.41 -5.34 -17.72
CA ALA A 85 3.59 -4.50 -17.91
C ALA A 85 4.11 -4.50 -19.34
N TYR A 86 4.13 -5.66 -20.00
CA TYR A 86 4.49 -5.76 -21.42
C TYR A 86 3.48 -5.04 -22.31
N ARG A 87 2.18 -5.33 -22.14
CA ARG A 87 1.13 -4.74 -22.98
C ARG A 87 1.05 -3.22 -22.86
N CYS A 88 1.27 -2.70 -21.65
CA CYS A 88 1.16 -1.28 -21.36
C CYS A 88 2.49 -0.53 -21.51
N GLY A 89 3.60 -1.20 -21.83
CA GLY A 89 4.88 -0.53 -22.12
C GLY A 89 5.67 -0.09 -20.89
N PHE A 90 5.52 -0.75 -19.74
CA PHE A 90 6.37 -0.54 -18.56
C PHE A 90 7.20 -1.76 -18.12
N PRO A 91 7.72 -2.62 -19.04
CA PRO A 91 8.43 -3.83 -18.65
C PRO A 91 9.78 -3.49 -18.02
N ARG A 92 9.93 -3.80 -16.74
CA ARG A 92 11.24 -3.76 -16.07
C ARG A 92 11.44 -4.97 -15.19
N PHE A 93 12.18 -5.94 -15.72
CA PHE A 93 12.44 -7.21 -15.06
C PHE A 93 13.94 -7.41 -14.82
N PHE A 94 14.27 -8.24 -13.84
CA PHE A 94 15.61 -8.78 -13.67
C PHE A 94 15.54 -10.30 -13.59
N ASN A 95 16.61 -10.96 -14.00
CA ASN A 95 16.75 -12.39 -13.84
C ASN A 95 17.06 -12.67 -12.37
N ASP A 96 16.21 -13.46 -11.71
CA ASP A 96 16.46 -13.86 -10.34
C ASP A 96 17.53 -14.96 -10.32
N SER A 97 18.75 -14.57 -9.97
CA SER A 97 19.90 -15.48 -9.89
C SER A 97 19.85 -16.42 -8.69
N SER A 98 18.86 -16.28 -7.81
CA SER A 98 18.66 -17.18 -6.65
C SER A 98 17.90 -18.46 -7.01
N GLN A 99 17.41 -18.56 -8.24
CA GLN A 99 16.71 -19.74 -8.72
C GLN A 99 17.69 -20.86 -9.12
N SER A 100 17.31 -22.10 -8.76
CA SER A 100 18.06 -23.32 -9.08
C SER A 100 18.30 -23.40 -10.60
N PRO A 101 19.47 -23.91 -11.06
CA PRO A 101 19.78 -24.03 -12.49
C PRO A 101 18.79 -24.88 -13.30
N ASN A 102 17.86 -25.59 -12.64
CA ASN A 102 16.81 -26.40 -13.27
C ASN A 102 15.40 -25.78 -13.25
N SER A 103 15.21 -24.59 -12.68
CA SER A 103 13.92 -23.89 -12.80
C SER A 103 13.98 -22.89 -13.94
N GLU A 104 12.98 -22.91 -14.83
CA GLU A 104 12.78 -21.86 -15.83
C GLU A 104 12.76 -20.50 -15.12
N SER A 105 13.84 -19.74 -15.26
CA SER A 105 14.02 -18.48 -14.55
C SER A 105 12.95 -17.50 -15.02
N THR A 106 11.88 -17.36 -14.26
CA THR A 106 10.83 -16.41 -14.59
C THR A 106 11.31 -15.02 -14.19
N PRO A 107 11.41 -14.05 -15.12
CA PRO A 107 11.91 -12.72 -14.79
C PRO A 107 11.06 -12.05 -13.71
N VAL A 108 11.70 -11.52 -12.67
CA VAL A 108 11.02 -10.87 -11.54
C VAL A 108 10.86 -9.38 -11.83
N LEU A 109 9.66 -8.84 -11.61
CA LEU A 109 9.39 -7.43 -11.83
C LEU A 109 10.19 -6.57 -10.82
N TYR A 110 11.05 -5.70 -11.34
CA TYR A 110 11.71 -4.67 -10.54
C TYR A 110 10.75 -3.50 -10.29
N TRP A 111 9.84 -3.69 -9.33
CA TRP A 111 8.69 -2.82 -9.07
C TRP A 111 9.04 -1.33 -8.91
N GLN A 112 10.19 -1.00 -8.32
CA GLN A 112 10.63 0.40 -8.16
C GLN A 112 10.87 1.10 -9.51
N ALA A 113 11.55 0.43 -10.43
CA ALA A 113 11.83 0.98 -11.74
C ALA A 113 10.63 0.81 -12.69
N ALA A 114 9.86 -0.29 -12.58
CA ALA A 114 8.60 -0.44 -13.29
C ALA A 114 7.61 0.68 -12.94
N SER A 115 7.56 1.10 -11.68
CA SER A 115 6.72 2.24 -11.24
C SER A 115 7.11 3.56 -11.91
N LYS A 116 8.41 3.80 -12.13
CA LYS A 116 8.87 5.00 -12.85
C LYS A 116 8.46 4.97 -14.32
N LEU A 117 8.58 3.82 -14.97
CA LEU A 117 8.14 3.64 -16.35
C LEU A 117 6.62 3.78 -16.48
N LEU A 118 5.87 3.16 -15.57
CA LEU A 118 4.41 3.28 -15.51
C LEU A 118 3.97 4.74 -15.40
N GLN A 119 4.64 5.51 -14.53
CA GLN A 119 4.37 6.94 -14.42
C GLN A 119 4.62 7.72 -15.71
N GLY A 120 5.70 7.42 -16.43
CA GLY A 120 5.97 8.00 -17.75
C GLY A 120 4.86 7.68 -18.75
N VAL A 121 4.48 6.40 -18.86
CA VAL A 121 3.41 5.94 -19.77
C VAL A 121 2.07 6.63 -19.47
N LEU A 122 1.69 6.70 -18.19
CA LEU A 122 0.43 7.31 -17.79
C LEU A 122 0.43 8.83 -17.99
N SER A 123 1.57 9.49 -17.82
CA SER A 123 1.70 10.94 -18.06
C SER A 123 1.52 11.28 -19.52
N GLU A 124 1.96 10.41 -20.43
CA GLU A 124 1.78 10.58 -21.86
C GLU A 124 0.34 10.28 -22.30
N LYS A 125 -0.24 9.16 -21.83
CA LYS A 125 -1.55 8.67 -22.31
C LYS A 125 -2.74 9.30 -21.61
N PHE A 126 -2.63 9.60 -20.31
CA PHE A 126 -3.73 10.06 -19.47
C PHE A 126 -3.34 11.25 -18.57
N PRO A 127 -2.83 12.35 -19.16
CA PRO A 127 -2.35 13.49 -18.38
C PRO A 127 -3.45 14.11 -17.48
N ASP A 128 -4.70 14.13 -17.94
CA ASP A 128 -5.81 14.71 -17.17
C ASP A 128 -6.23 13.82 -16.00
N VAL A 129 -6.21 12.50 -16.19
CA VAL A 129 -6.39 11.53 -15.09
C VAL A 129 -5.30 11.76 -14.03
N LEU A 130 -4.03 11.90 -14.44
CA LEU A 130 -2.92 12.09 -13.50
C LEU A 130 -2.99 13.40 -12.71
N LYS A 131 -3.57 14.47 -13.27
CA LYS A 131 -3.77 15.73 -12.54
C LYS A 131 -4.78 15.59 -11.40
N GLU A 132 -5.73 14.68 -11.54
CA GLU A 132 -6.87 14.57 -10.63
C GLU A 132 -6.78 13.39 -9.66
N VAL A 133 -5.95 12.38 -9.95
CA VAL A 133 -5.66 11.33 -8.97
C VAL A 133 -4.88 11.92 -7.80
N PRO A 134 -5.20 11.52 -6.56
CA PRO A 134 -4.68 12.20 -5.36
C PRO A 134 -3.22 11.85 -5.04
N GLY A 135 -2.57 10.97 -5.82
CA GLY A 135 -1.17 10.58 -5.65
C GLY A 135 -0.67 9.71 -6.81
N PRO A 136 0.63 9.32 -6.79
CA PRO A 136 1.23 8.58 -7.89
C PRO A 136 0.71 7.14 -7.96
N ILE A 137 0.20 6.76 -9.14
CA ILE A 137 -0.05 5.39 -9.55
C ILE A 137 1.28 4.62 -9.64
N ARG A 138 1.39 3.44 -9.01
CA ARG A 138 2.66 2.71 -8.89
C ARG A 138 2.44 1.22 -8.67
N ILE A 139 3.52 0.45 -8.74
CA ILE A 139 3.52 -0.97 -8.37
C ILE A 139 4.09 -1.12 -6.97
N GLU A 140 3.38 -1.84 -6.10
CA GLU A 140 3.82 -2.14 -4.72
C GLU A 140 3.57 -3.59 -4.37
N LYS A 141 4.27 -4.07 -3.33
CA LYS A 141 4.04 -5.40 -2.77
C LYS A 141 3.03 -5.34 -1.63
N VAL A 142 1.94 -6.09 -1.73
CA VAL A 142 0.87 -6.19 -0.73
C VAL A 142 0.71 -7.60 -0.20
N ILE A 143 0.00 -7.77 0.91
CA ILE A 143 -0.31 -9.11 1.43
C ILE A 143 -1.31 -9.80 0.51
N GLY A 144 -0.96 -10.99 0.02
CA GLY A 144 -1.81 -11.78 -0.88
C GLY A 144 -3.05 -12.36 -0.19
N PRO A 145 -4.07 -12.80 -0.94
CA PRO A 145 -5.37 -13.22 -0.41
C PRO A 145 -5.32 -14.41 0.56
N LYS A 146 -4.32 -15.29 0.43
CA LYS A 146 -4.09 -16.43 1.35
C LYS A 146 -3.09 -16.12 2.47
N GLY A 147 -2.65 -14.87 2.57
CA GLY A 147 -1.62 -14.47 3.51
C GLY A 147 -0.19 -14.79 3.06
N ASP A 148 -0.04 -15.33 1.85
CA ASP A 148 1.25 -15.63 1.22
C ASP A 148 2.15 -14.40 1.16
N ASP A 149 3.47 -14.65 1.15
CA ASP A 149 4.49 -13.62 1.09
C ASP A 149 4.42 -12.85 -0.24
N ARG A 150 3.77 -11.69 -0.15
CA ARG A 150 3.87 -10.54 -1.06
C ARG A 150 3.39 -10.80 -2.49
N THR A 151 2.18 -10.30 -2.80
CA THR A 151 1.69 -10.19 -4.19
C THR A 151 1.90 -8.78 -4.75
N MET A 152 1.87 -8.62 -6.07
CA MET A 152 2.03 -7.33 -6.73
C MET A 152 0.69 -6.61 -6.82
N CYS A 153 0.70 -5.30 -6.59
CA CYS A 153 -0.49 -4.45 -6.67
C CYS A 153 -0.21 -3.23 -7.54
N ILE A 154 -1.11 -2.96 -8.50
CA ILE A 154 -1.17 -1.66 -9.19
C ILE A 154 -1.95 -0.72 -8.27
N VAL A 155 -1.24 0.14 -7.56
CA VAL A 155 -1.77 1.06 -6.57
C VAL A 155 -2.20 2.36 -7.23
N LEU A 156 -3.45 2.77 -6.98
CA LEU A 156 -4.03 4.02 -7.46
C LEU A 156 -4.03 5.13 -6.40
N ALA A 157 -4.12 4.74 -5.13
CA ALA A 157 -4.14 5.63 -3.98
C ALA A 157 -3.64 4.88 -2.75
N ASP A 158 -3.22 5.60 -1.70
CA ASP A 158 -2.82 4.96 -0.46
C ASP A 158 -3.16 5.79 0.78
N SER A 159 -3.36 5.10 1.90
CA SER A 159 -3.78 5.71 3.16
C SER A 159 -2.81 6.77 3.69
N LEU A 160 -1.53 6.67 3.33
CA LEU A 160 -0.48 7.52 3.84
C LEU A 160 -0.39 8.84 3.06
N ARG A 161 -0.27 8.75 1.73
CA ARG A 161 -0.09 9.93 0.88
C ARG A 161 -1.40 10.63 0.54
N THR A 162 -2.47 9.86 0.34
CA THR A 162 -3.74 10.39 -0.18
C THR A 162 -4.84 10.46 0.86
N GLY A 163 -4.57 10.09 2.12
CA GLY A 163 -5.56 10.11 3.20
C GLY A 163 -6.79 9.22 2.91
N ASN A 164 -6.59 8.13 2.19
CA ASN A 164 -7.65 7.24 1.68
C ASN A 164 -8.61 7.84 0.66
N ARG A 165 -8.29 9.02 0.11
CA ARG A 165 -9.05 9.56 -1.00
C ARG A 165 -8.95 8.61 -2.19
N LYS A 166 -10.10 8.10 -2.64
CA LYS A 166 -10.20 7.27 -3.83
C LYS A 166 -10.18 8.16 -5.08
N PRO A 167 -9.59 7.70 -6.20
CA PRO A 167 -9.83 8.30 -7.51
C PRO A 167 -11.33 8.31 -7.85
N LYS A 168 -11.74 9.20 -8.75
CA LYS A 168 -13.09 9.19 -9.30
C LYS A 168 -13.35 7.91 -10.09
N GLN A 169 -14.62 7.49 -10.16
CA GLN A 169 -14.99 6.26 -10.88
C GLN A 169 -14.58 6.31 -12.35
N GLU A 170 -14.75 7.45 -13.03
CA GLU A 170 -14.32 7.64 -14.43
C GLU A 170 -12.82 7.37 -14.66
N HIS A 171 -11.98 7.73 -13.70
CA HIS A 171 -10.54 7.43 -13.74
C HIS A 171 -10.26 5.96 -13.48
N ILE A 172 -10.99 5.35 -12.54
CA ILE A 172 -10.89 3.91 -12.26
C ILE A 172 -11.25 3.12 -13.51
N ASP A 173 -12.34 3.45 -14.17
CA ASP A 173 -12.81 2.76 -15.37
C ASP A 173 -11.81 2.92 -16.54
N THR A 174 -11.29 4.13 -16.73
CA THR A 174 -10.26 4.42 -17.74
C THR A 174 -8.99 3.59 -17.51
N LEU A 175 -8.50 3.56 -16.27
CA LEU A 175 -7.30 2.81 -15.92
C LEU A 175 -7.55 1.30 -15.95
N ARG A 176 -8.72 0.84 -15.54
CA ARG A 176 -9.12 -0.57 -15.62
C ARG A 176 -9.07 -1.08 -17.06
N GLU A 177 -9.68 -0.34 -17.97
CA GLU A 177 -9.65 -0.67 -19.40
C GLU A 177 -8.22 -0.60 -19.95
N PHE A 178 -7.48 0.47 -19.60
CA PHE A 178 -6.09 0.60 -20.00
C PHE A 178 -5.23 -0.57 -19.53
N PHE A 179 -5.43 -1.09 -18.31
CA PHE A 179 -4.73 -2.26 -17.76
C PHE A 179 -5.33 -3.60 -18.19
N GLY A 180 -6.47 -3.59 -18.88
CA GLY A 180 -7.09 -4.82 -19.40
C GLY A 180 -7.62 -5.69 -18.27
N ILE A 181 -8.08 -5.05 -17.19
CA ILE A 181 -8.58 -5.68 -15.98
C ILE A 181 -10.08 -5.96 -16.11
N GLY A 182 -10.51 -7.17 -15.77
CA GLY A 182 -11.89 -7.63 -15.96
C GLY A 182 -12.04 -9.12 -15.66
N THR A 183 -13.18 -9.69 -16.04
CA THR A 183 -13.42 -11.13 -15.88
C THR A 183 -12.65 -11.91 -16.95
N LYS A 184 -12.06 -13.07 -16.60
CA LYS A 184 -11.34 -13.93 -17.57
C LYS A 184 -12.20 -14.35 -18.77
N GLU A 185 -13.50 -14.50 -18.55
CA GLU A 185 -14.49 -14.84 -19.59
C GLU A 185 -14.58 -13.78 -20.70
N GLU A 186 -14.20 -12.53 -20.40
CA GLU A 186 -14.13 -11.42 -21.36
C GLU A 186 -12.74 -11.28 -22.00
N GLY A 187 -11.84 -12.25 -21.79
CA GLY A 187 -10.45 -12.18 -22.26
C GLY A 187 -9.60 -11.15 -21.50
N LYS A 188 -10.02 -10.77 -20.28
CA LYS A 188 -9.35 -9.78 -19.43
C LYS A 188 -8.61 -10.43 -18.26
N TYR A 189 -7.67 -9.69 -17.67
CA TYR A 189 -6.95 -10.11 -16.48
C TYR A 189 -7.82 -9.94 -15.24
N GLU A 190 -8.00 -11.01 -14.48
CA GLU A 190 -8.81 -11.00 -13.27
C GLU A 190 -7.94 -10.79 -12.02
N PRO A 191 -8.07 -9.65 -11.33
CA PRO A 191 -7.36 -9.40 -10.08
C PRO A 191 -7.92 -10.26 -8.95
N TYR A 192 -7.11 -10.42 -7.92
CA TYR A 192 -7.63 -10.90 -6.64
C TYR A 192 -8.72 -9.95 -6.16
N GLY A 193 -9.86 -10.50 -5.74
CA GLY A 193 -11.02 -9.69 -5.27
C GLY A 193 -11.93 -9.14 -6.38
N GLY A 194 -11.65 -9.43 -7.65
CA GLY A 194 -12.49 -9.05 -8.79
C GLY A 194 -12.04 -7.77 -9.51
N PRO A 195 -12.84 -7.29 -10.48
CA PRO A 195 -12.45 -6.22 -11.38
C PRO A 195 -12.46 -4.82 -10.74
N GLU A 196 -13.16 -4.64 -9.63
CA GLU A 196 -13.19 -3.39 -8.88
C GLU A 196 -11.96 -3.28 -7.95
N PRO A 197 -11.25 -2.14 -7.93
CA PRO A 197 -10.11 -1.96 -7.03
C PRO A 197 -10.57 -1.93 -5.57
N MET A 198 -9.74 -2.46 -4.69
CA MET A 198 -10.02 -2.52 -3.25
C MET A 198 -8.78 -2.19 -2.42
N TRP A 199 -8.95 -2.12 -1.10
CA TRP A 199 -7.86 -1.82 -0.18
C TRP A 199 -7.04 -3.07 0.15
N TRP A 200 -5.74 -3.00 -0.06
CA TRP A 200 -4.76 -4.04 0.21
C TRP A 200 -3.78 -3.58 1.29
N LEU A 201 -3.46 -4.46 2.23
CA LEU A 201 -2.45 -4.17 3.25
C LEU A 201 -1.05 -4.22 2.63
N ASP A 202 -0.27 -3.17 2.81
CA ASP A 202 1.12 -3.11 2.35
C ASP A 202 1.97 -4.21 3.01
N SER A 203 2.79 -4.92 2.25
CA SER A 203 3.55 -6.05 2.78
C SER A 203 4.72 -5.66 3.68
N PHE A 204 5.27 -4.47 3.49
CA PHE A 204 6.39 -3.94 4.26
C PHE A 204 5.91 -3.08 5.42
N TYR A 205 4.79 -2.39 5.26
CA TYR A 205 4.21 -1.45 6.25
C TYR A 205 2.88 -1.97 6.79
N ARG A 206 2.80 -3.28 7.06
CA ARG A 206 1.60 -3.95 7.59
C ARG A 206 1.30 -3.68 9.06
N THR A 207 2.27 -3.19 9.83
CA THR A 207 2.16 -2.95 11.28
C THR A 207 2.28 -1.47 11.59
N TRP A 208 1.78 -1.03 12.75
CA TRP A 208 2.24 0.25 13.32
C TRP A 208 3.75 0.21 13.46
N LYS A 209 4.42 1.14 12.79
CA LYS A 209 5.86 1.28 12.88
C LYS A 209 6.21 2.44 13.79
N TRP A 210 7.30 2.21 14.53
CA TRP A 210 8.05 3.22 15.22
C TRP A 210 9.07 3.73 14.22
N CYS A 211 9.05 5.03 13.93
CA CYS A 211 10.06 5.67 13.12
C CYS A 211 10.48 6.97 13.80
N TYR A 212 11.75 7.33 13.66
CA TYR A 212 12.21 8.64 14.09
C TYR A 212 11.51 9.71 13.25
N SER A 213 11.28 10.91 13.81
CA SER A 213 10.57 11.99 13.10
C SER A 213 11.19 12.31 11.74
N TRP A 214 12.51 12.16 11.62
CA TRP A 214 13.25 12.37 10.39
C TRP A 214 13.05 11.23 9.36
N GLU A 215 12.91 9.98 9.80
CA GLU A 215 12.55 8.86 8.91
C GLU A 215 11.14 9.03 8.40
N TYR A 216 10.23 9.46 9.27
CA TYR A 216 8.87 9.80 8.90
C TYR A 216 8.85 10.95 7.88
N GLU A 217 9.54 12.06 8.14
CA GLU A 217 9.60 13.20 7.21
C GLU A 217 10.20 12.82 5.85
N ALA A 218 11.23 11.98 5.84
CA ALA A 218 11.87 11.45 4.64
C ALA A 218 10.97 10.51 3.83
N GLU A 219 10.38 9.50 4.48
CA GLU A 219 9.53 8.50 3.82
C GLU A 219 8.22 9.10 3.26
N ASN A 220 7.75 10.19 3.88
CA ASN A 220 6.54 10.89 3.47
C ASN A 220 6.80 12.05 2.50
N ASP A 221 8.02 12.18 1.97
CA ASP A 221 8.42 13.27 1.08
C ASP A 221 8.12 14.68 1.67
N LEU A 222 8.01 14.80 3.00
CA LEU A 222 7.78 16.06 3.71
C LEU A 222 9.07 16.88 3.80
N ARG A 223 10.23 16.20 3.74
CA ARG A 223 11.56 16.79 3.64
C ARG A 223 12.52 15.80 2.97
N ASP A 224 13.53 16.32 2.28
CA ASP A 224 14.58 15.50 1.71
C ASP A 224 15.36 14.79 2.83
N TRP A 225 15.42 13.45 2.76
CA TRP A 225 16.16 12.60 3.71
C TRP A 225 17.63 13.02 3.88
N ARG A 226 18.23 13.65 2.87
CA ARG A 226 19.60 14.19 2.91
C ARG A 226 19.76 15.33 3.90
N THR A 227 18.68 16.07 4.18
CA THR A 227 18.65 17.19 5.13
C THR A 227 18.34 16.74 6.57
N LEU A 228 18.02 15.46 6.73
CA LEU A 228 17.38 14.91 7.93
C LEU A 228 18.28 13.94 8.72
N MET A 229 19.39 13.51 8.12
CA MET A 229 20.39 12.66 8.79
C MET A 229 21.25 13.51 9.76
N PRO A 230 21.38 13.10 11.05
CA PRO A 230 22.31 13.75 11.97
C PRO A 230 23.73 13.52 11.45
N GLY A 231 24.38 14.58 10.96
CA GLY A 231 25.71 14.52 10.38
C GLY A 231 25.78 14.63 8.86
N GLY A 232 24.73 15.15 8.20
CA GLY A 232 24.76 15.58 6.79
C GLY A 232 25.91 16.56 6.52
N ARG A 233 27.11 16.02 6.25
CA ARG A 233 28.23 16.77 5.71
C ARG A 233 27.83 17.20 4.31
N HIS A 234 27.65 18.51 4.13
CA HIS A 234 27.91 19.14 2.84
C HIS A 234 29.33 18.76 2.41
N ARG A 235 29.47 17.75 1.55
CA ARG A 235 30.64 17.67 0.69
C ARG A 235 30.36 18.62 -0.48
N ARG A 236 31.07 19.76 -0.43
CA ARG A 236 31.38 20.56 -1.62
C ARG A 236 32.16 19.72 -2.61
#